data_AF-A0A4Q2K7T2-F1
#
_entry.id   AF-A0A4Q2K7T2-F1
#
_cell.length_a   1.000
_cell.length_b   1.000
_cell.length_c   1.000
_cell.angle_alpha   90.00
_cell.angle_beta   90.00
_cell.angle_gamma   90.00
#
_symmetry.space_group_name_H-M   'P 1'
#
loop_
_entity.id
_entity.type
_entity.pdbx_description
1 polymer ?
#
loop_
_entity_poly.entity_id
_entity_poly.type
_entity_poly.pdbx_seq_one_letter_code
_entity_poly.pdbx_strand_id
1 'polypeptide(L)'
;MAATPAEQSTPLELWKEKNYLELHSEILVYGRLTCENLLQMAKGLKRMNDEKLFKAGGYSTFEEYTETALGIKKSQAYTYIKALDTLGDEFFQLTGKIGITKISLLADLTETEREELTQTTDVESTTVKELKAKIEELRGEVAEKENKITE
;
A
#
# COMPACT_ATOMS: atom_id res chain seq x y z
N MET A 1 -27.87 -23.24 -43.04
CA MET A 1 -26.88 -22.52 -42.19
C MET A 1 -27.23 -22.81 -40.75
N ALA A 2 -26.54 -23.79 -40.14
CA ALA A 2 -26.78 -24.15 -38.75
C ALA A 2 -25.97 -23.19 -37.86
N ALA A 3 -26.65 -22.49 -36.96
CA ALA A 3 -26.01 -21.71 -35.92
C ALA A 3 -25.21 -22.66 -35.03
N THR A 4 -23.92 -22.38 -34.88
CA THR A 4 -23.04 -23.05 -33.92
C THR A 4 -23.69 -22.98 -32.53
N PRO A 5 -23.78 -24.08 -31.77
CA PRO A 5 -24.33 -24.02 -30.41
C PRO A 5 -23.42 -23.11 -29.59
N ALA A 6 -23.97 -22.01 -29.07
CA ALA A 6 -23.28 -21.21 -28.07
C ALA A 6 -22.93 -22.14 -26.91
N GLU A 7 -21.64 -22.30 -26.65
CA GLU A 7 -21.10 -23.14 -25.58
C GLU A 7 -21.55 -22.54 -24.24
N GLN A 8 -22.69 -23.00 -23.74
CA GLN A 8 -23.26 -22.50 -22.49
C GLN A 8 -22.45 -23.04 -21.32
N SER A 9 -21.85 -22.14 -20.54
CA SER A 9 -21.08 -22.47 -19.33
C SER A 9 -21.88 -23.38 -18.40
N THR A 10 -21.22 -24.40 -17.83
CA THR A 10 -21.88 -25.35 -16.92
C THR A 10 -22.38 -24.65 -15.64
N PRO A 11 -23.40 -25.19 -14.94
CA PRO A 11 -23.87 -24.62 -13.67
C PRO A 11 -22.78 -24.45 -12.60
N LEU A 12 -21.77 -25.32 -12.59
CA LEU A 12 -20.63 -25.22 -11.68
C LEU A 12 -19.70 -24.06 -12.06
N GLU A 13 -19.45 -23.85 -13.34
CA GLU A 13 -18.60 -22.75 -13.81
C GLU A 13 -19.29 -21.40 -13.59
N LEU A 14 -20.60 -21.31 -13.83
CA LEU A 14 -21.39 -20.11 -13.51
C LEU A 14 -21.39 -19.80 -12.01
N TRP A 15 -21.49 -20.83 -11.15
CA TRP A 15 -21.37 -20.67 -9.70
C TRP A 15 -19.99 -20.15 -9.30
N LYS A 16 -18.91 -20.73 -9.86
CA LYS A 16 -17.54 -20.27 -9.58
C LYS A 16 -17.30 -18.84 -10.02
N GLU A 17 -17.75 -18.47 -11.22
CA GLU A 17 -17.62 -17.10 -11.74
C GLU A 17 -18.34 -16.10 -10.85
N LYS A 18 -19.59 -16.40 -10.47
CA LYS A 18 -20.35 -15.57 -9.55
C LYS A 18 -19.66 -15.42 -8.19
N ASN A 19 -19.22 -16.52 -7.57
CA ASN A 19 -18.54 -16.49 -6.27
C ASN A 19 -17.19 -15.77 -6.34
N TYR A 20 -16.46 -15.91 -7.46
CA TYR A 20 -15.24 -15.16 -7.68
C TYR A 20 -15.51 -13.66 -7.71
N LEU A 21 -16.49 -13.21 -8.48
CA LEU A 21 -16.84 -11.79 -8.59
C LEU A 21 -17.31 -11.21 -7.24
N GLU A 22 -18.12 -11.96 -6.50
CA GLU A 22 -18.58 -11.58 -5.16
C GLU A 22 -17.39 -11.44 -4.19
N LEU A 23 -16.57 -12.48 -4.06
CA LEU A 23 -15.41 -12.48 -3.16
C LEU A 23 -14.37 -11.42 -3.57
N HIS A 24 -14.13 -11.25 -4.87
CA HIS A 24 -13.22 -10.22 -5.39
C HIS A 24 -13.71 -8.82 -5.01
N SER A 25 -15.01 -8.54 -5.22
CA SER A 25 -15.61 -7.26 -4.83
C SER A 25 -15.50 -7.01 -3.33
N GLU A 26 -15.77 -8.03 -2.50
CA GLU A 26 -15.61 -7.94 -1.04
C GLU A 26 -14.17 -7.61 -0.64
N ILE A 27 -13.18 -8.31 -1.20
CA ILE A 27 -11.76 -8.04 -0.95
C ILE A 27 -11.40 -6.59 -1.32
N LEU A 28 -11.90 -6.09 -2.44
CA LEU A 28 -11.67 -4.69 -2.85
C LEU A 28 -12.32 -3.69 -1.88
N VAL A 29 -13.53 -3.95 -1.39
CA VAL A 29 -14.23 -3.10 -0.41
C VAL A 29 -13.48 -3.09 0.91
N TYR A 30 -13.14 -4.26 1.47
CA TYR A 30 -12.42 -4.35 2.73
C TYR A 30 -11.00 -3.79 2.63
N GLY A 31 -10.35 -3.95 1.48
CA GLY A 31 -9.06 -3.33 1.18
C GLY A 31 -9.12 -1.81 1.27
N ARG A 32 -10.13 -1.19 0.64
CA ARG A 32 -10.37 0.27 0.72
C ARG A 32 -10.57 0.75 2.15
N LEU A 33 -11.48 0.10 2.89
CA LEU A 33 -11.75 0.45 4.28
C LEU A 33 -10.50 0.31 5.16
N THR A 34 -9.68 -0.71 4.90
CA THR A 34 -8.42 -0.90 5.62
C THR A 34 -7.44 0.23 5.34
N CYS A 35 -7.28 0.65 4.08
CA CYS A 35 -6.39 1.76 3.73
C CYS A 35 -6.83 3.08 4.36
N GLU A 36 -8.13 3.36 4.36
CA GLU A 36 -8.71 4.54 5.01
C GLU A 36 -8.47 4.51 6.52
N ASN A 37 -8.74 3.38 7.17
CA ASN A 37 -8.49 3.22 8.61
C ASN A 37 -7.01 3.34 8.96
N LEU A 38 -6.12 2.82 8.12
CA LEU A 38 -4.67 2.96 8.30
C LEU A 38 -4.22 4.42 8.17
N LEU A 39 -4.75 5.19 7.22
CA LEU A 39 -4.49 6.63 7.12
C LEU A 39 -4.92 7.36 8.40
N GLN A 40 -6.13 7.09 8.90
CA GLN A 40 -6.61 7.71 10.13
C GLN A 40 -5.77 7.30 11.33
N MET A 41 -5.34 6.05 11.40
CA MET A 41 -4.44 5.56 12.44
C MET A 41 -3.07 6.26 12.36
N ALA A 42 -2.48 6.41 11.17
CA ALA A 42 -1.21 7.10 10.97
C ALA A 42 -1.29 8.58 11.42
N LYS A 43 -2.39 9.28 11.06
CA LYS A 43 -2.66 10.65 11.51
C LYS A 43 -2.78 10.73 13.03
N GLY A 44 -3.53 9.80 13.62
CA GLY A 44 -3.69 9.71 15.07
C GLY A 44 -2.37 9.45 15.79
N LEU A 45 -1.56 8.52 15.29
CA LEU A 45 -0.23 8.20 15.81
C LEU A 45 0.70 9.41 15.73
N LYS A 46 0.74 10.09 14.58
CA LYS A 46 1.54 11.30 14.37
C LYS A 46 1.16 12.38 15.38
N ARG A 47 -0.14 12.69 15.47
CA ARG A 47 -0.65 13.69 16.41
C ARG A 47 -0.33 13.34 17.86
N MET A 48 -0.56 12.10 18.26
CA MET A 48 -0.25 11.59 19.59
C MET A 48 1.23 11.76 19.94
N ASN A 49 2.12 11.51 18.97
CA ASN A 49 3.55 11.67 19.13
C ASN A 49 3.99 13.14 19.13
N ASP A 50 3.52 13.96 18.21
CA ASP A 50 3.94 15.36 18.05
C ASP A 50 3.50 16.22 19.23
N GLU A 51 2.23 16.10 19.62
CA GLU A 51 1.64 16.83 20.75
C GLU A 51 1.97 16.18 22.11
N LYS A 52 2.66 15.04 22.12
CA LYS A 52 3.01 14.25 23.32
C LYS A 52 1.79 13.91 24.20
N LEU A 53 0.61 13.75 23.59
CA LEU A 53 -0.67 13.50 24.28
C LEU A 53 -0.67 12.19 25.07
N PHE A 54 0.20 11.24 24.72
CA PHE A 54 0.35 9.98 25.47
C PHE A 54 0.70 10.21 26.95
N LYS A 55 1.35 11.34 27.27
CA LYS A 55 1.63 11.72 28.67
C LYS A 55 0.36 11.98 29.47
N ALA A 56 -0.70 12.49 28.85
CA ALA A 56 -2.00 12.68 29.50
C ALA A 56 -2.67 11.33 29.83
N GLY A 57 -2.33 10.27 29.08
CA GLY A 57 -2.75 8.90 29.37
C GLY A 57 -1.88 8.19 30.42
N GLY A 58 -0.88 8.85 31.00
CA GLY A 58 0.01 8.27 32.00
C GLY A 58 1.22 7.52 31.43
N TYR A 59 1.44 7.56 30.12
CA TYR A 59 2.60 6.92 29.49
C TYR A 59 3.81 7.85 29.50
N SER A 60 4.99 7.32 29.82
CA SER A 60 6.23 8.10 29.90
C SER A 60 6.80 8.40 28.52
N THR A 61 6.64 7.48 27.58
CA THR A 61 7.17 7.59 26.21
C THR A 61 6.13 7.19 25.17
N PHE A 62 6.33 7.64 23.92
CA PHE A 62 5.49 7.22 22.80
C PHE A 62 5.62 5.71 22.54
N GLU A 63 6.81 5.16 22.70
CA GLU A 63 7.07 3.71 22.58
C GLU A 63 6.22 2.92 23.59
N GLU A 64 6.26 3.30 24.86
CA GLU A 64 5.46 2.68 25.91
C GLU A 64 3.97 2.72 25.56
N TYR A 65 3.45 3.88 25.13
CA TYR A 65 2.07 4.01 24.67
C TYR A 65 1.75 3.06 23.51
N THR A 66 2.59 3.01 22.48
CA THR A 66 2.33 2.15 21.31
C THR A 66 2.32 0.67 21.67
N GLU A 67 3.26 0.21 22.49
CA GLU A 67 3.41 -1.21 22.79
C GLU A 67 2.40 -1.69 23.84
N THR A 68 2.02 -0.83 24.80
CA THR A 68 1.13 -1.21 25.90
C THR A 68 -0.35 -0.88 25.62
N ALA A 69 -0.65 0.31 25.09
CA ALA A 69 -2.03 0.76 24.89
C ALA A 69 -2.61 0.25 23.56
N LEU A 70 -1.78 0.27 22.51
CA LEU A 70 -2.22 -0.06 21.15
C LEU A 70 -1.83 -1.49 20.73
N GLY A 71 -0.91 -2.13 21.44
CA GLY A 71 -0.43 -3.48 21.12
C GLY A 71 0.36 -3.57 19.82
N ILE A 72 0.90 -2.45 19.32
CA ILE A 72 1.73 -2.40 18.10
C ILE A 72 3.18 -2.09 18.45
N LYS A 73 4.12 -2.60 17.66
CA LYS A 73 5.53 -2.28 17.86
C LYS A 73 5.82 -0.83 17.50
N LYS A 74 6.75 -0.20 18.23
CA LYS A 74 7.17 1.19 17.94
C LYS A 74 7.62 1.37 16.49
N SER A 75 8.28 0.35 15.92
CA SER A 75 8.74 0.36 14.53
C SER A 75 7.58 0.49 13.57
N GLN A 76 6.48 -0.23 13.80
CA GLN A 76 5.27 -0.13 12.99
C GLN A 76 4.66 1.27 13.08
N ALA A 77 4.55 1.81 14.30
CA ALA A 77 4.01 3.15 14.50
C ALA A 77 4.82 4.22 13.74
N TYR A 78 6.15 4.18 13.82
CA TYR A 78 7.01 5.09 13.07
C TYR A 78 6.97 4.85 11.56
N THR A 79 6.86 3.60 11.10
CA THR A 79 6.67 3.31 9.67
C THR A 79 5.39 3.96 9.15
N TYR A 80 4.28 3.90 9.89
CA TYR A 80 3.02 4.52 9.46
C TYR A 80 3.12 6.06 9.43
N ILE A 81 3.75 6.66 10.46
CA ILE A 81 3.98 8.12 10.49
C ILE A 81 4.87 8.54 9.32
N LYS A 82 5.97 7.83 9.07
CA LYS A 82 6.87 8.10 7.93
C LYS A 82 6.13 8.01 6.60
N ALA A 83 5.32 6.96 6.40
CA ALA A 83 4.53 6.82 5.18
C ALA A 83 3.57 8.00 4.98
N LEU A 84 2.92 8.47 6.05
CA LEU A 84 2.08 9.66 6.02
C LEU A 84 2.88 10.93 5.64
N ASP A 85 4.02 11.16 6.29
CA ASP A 85 4.84 12.37 6.05
C ASP A 85 5.45 12.40 4.65
N THR A 86 5.85 11.24 4.12
CA THR A 86 6.54 11.11 2.84
C THR A 86 5.60 11.08 1.63
N LEU A 87 4.41 10.49 1.79
CA LEU A 87 3.46 10.29 0.68
C LEU A 87 2.32 11.31 0.73
N GLY A 88 2.02 11.86 1.90
CA GLY A 88 0.90 12.79 2.10
C GLY A 88 -0.47 12.12 2.07
N ASP A 89 -1.49 12.90 2.45
CA ASP A 89 -2.88 12.46 2.51
C ASP A 89 -3.43 12.03 1.13
N GLU A 90 -3.03 12.75 0.08
CA GLU A 90 -3.49 12.51 -1.30
C GLU A 90 -3.09 11.12 -1.77
N PHE A 91 -1.90 10.64 -1.38
CA PHE A 91 -1.46 9.32 -1.78
C PHE A 91 -2.34 8.23 -1.18
N PHE A 92 -2.69 8.30 0.12
CA PHE A 92 -3.59 7.31 0.75
C PHE A 92 -5.02 7.34 0.18
N GLN A 93 -5.48 8.49 -0.30
CA GLN A 93 -6.78 8.64 -0.97
C GLN A 93 -6.77 8.07 -2.40
N LEU A 94 -5.71 8.32 -3.17
CA LEU A 94 -5.49 7.73 -4.50
C LEU A 94 -5.24 6.21 -4.43
N THR A 95 -4.63 5.74 -3.34
CA THR A 95 -4.23 4.34 -3.13
C THR A 95 -5.25 3.49 -2.39
N GLY A 96 -6.53 3.87 -2.30
CA GLY A 96 -7.56 3.04 -1.66
C GLY A 96 -7.64 1.59 -2.19
N LYS A 97 -7.12 1.31 -3.39
CA LYS A 97 -7.00 -0.04 -3.97
C LYS A 97 -5.63 -0.72 -3.75
N ILE A 98 -4.67 -0.03 -3.16
CA ILE A 98 -3.27 -0.42 -3.00
C ILE A 98 -3.04 -0.77 -1.53
N GLY A 99 -2.84 -2.06 -1.25
CA GLY A 99 -2.59 -2.52 0.12
C GLY A 99 -1.32 -1.92 0.76
N ILE A 100 -1.28 -1.91 2.10
CA ILE A 100 -0.22 -1.28 2.92
C ILE A 100 1.21 -1.68 2.53
N THR A 101 1.41 -2.90 2.06
CA THR A 101 2.72 -3.39 1.62
C THR A 101 3.26 -2.59 0.43
N LYS A 102 2.38 -2.23 -0.53
CA LYS A 102 2.77 -1.39 -1.66
C LYS A 102 3.02 0.05 -1.22
N ILE A 103 2.20 0.58 -0.32
CA ILE A 103 2.39 1.93 0.26
C ILE A 103 3.76 2.04 0.94
N SER A 104 4.12 1.05 1.76
CA SER A 104 5.44 1.03 2.43
C SER A 104 6.58 0.98 1.43
N LEU A 105 6.47 0.18 0.35
CA LEU A 105 7.48 0.13 -0.70
C LEU A 105 7.66 1.49 -1.37
N LEU A 106 6.56 2.19 -1.65
CA LEU A 106 6.58 3.51 -2.30
C LEU A 106 7.14 4.61 -1.38
N ALA A 107 6.88 4.52 -0.08
CA ALA A 107 7.44 5.43 0.93
C ALA A 107 8.97 5.27 1.12
N ASP A 108 9.51 4.10 0.76
CA ASP A 108 10.95 3.83 0.83
C ASP A 108 11.70 4.23 -0.45
N LEU A 109 10.99 4.65 -1.50
CA LEU A 109 11.59 5.24 -2.70
C LEU A 109 11.89 6.73 -2.50
N THR A 110 12.98 7.18 -3.13
CA THR A 110 13.24 8.61 -3.35
C THR A 110 12.12 9.24 -4.20
N GLU A 111 12.03 10.57 -4.17
CA GLU A 111 11.03 11.31 -4.96
C GLU A 111 11.15 10.99 -6.46
N THR A 112 12.37 11.00 -7.01
CA THR A 112 12.65 10.69 -8.41
C THR A 112 12.31 9.24 -8.78
N GLU A 113 12.73 8.26 -7.97
CA GLU A 113 12.35 6.85 -8.20
C GLU A 113 10.82 6.66 -8.20
N ARG A 114 10.14 7.38 -7.31
CA ARG A 114 8.67 7.30 -7.18
C ARG A 114 7.97 7.92 -8.38
N GLU A 115 8.43 9.09 -8.85
CA GLU A 115 7.90 9.73 -10.06
C GLU A 115 8.07 8.82 -11.28
N GLU A 116 9.26 8.26 -11.50
CA GLU A 116 9.53 7.39 -12.63
C GLU A 116 8.70 6.09 -12.56
N LEU A 117 8.58 5.50 -11.36
CA LEU A 117 7.76 4.30 -11.16
C LEU A 117 6.27 4.57 -11.41
N THR A 118 5.73 5.67 -10.92
CA THR A 118 4.31 6.01 -11.06
C THR A 118 3.94 6.44 -12.49
N GLN A 119 4.89 6.94 -13.27
CA GLN A 119 4.70 7.21 -14.70
C GLN A 119 4.73 5.94 -15.57
N THR A 120 5.52 4.95 -15.16
CA THR A 120 5.78 3.74 -15.97
C THR A 120 4.93 2.53 -15.55
N THR A 121 4.36 2.56 -14.34
CA THR A 121 3.68 1.40 -13.74
C THR A 121 2.36 1.81 -13.12
N ASP A 122 1.28 1.12 -13.51
CA ASP A 122 0.02 1.19 -12.78
C ASP A 122 0.15 0.44 -11.44
N VAL A 123 0.41 1.20 -10.39
CA VAL A 123 0.65 0.70 -9.04
C VAL A 123 -0.63 0.12 -8.41
N GLU A 124 -1.81 0.52 -8.89
CA GLU A 124 -3.10 0.00 -8.41
C GLU A 124 -3.29 -1.46 -8.82
N SER A 125 -3.11 -1.75 -10.10
CA SER A 125 -3.37 -3.08 -10.68
C SER A 125 -2.22 -4.08 -10.53
N THR A 126 -0.97 -3.59 -10.40
CA THR A 126 0.26 -4.40 -10.28
C THR A 126 0.31 -5.21 -8.98
N THR A 127 0.89 -6.41 -8.91
CA THR A 127 1.05 -7.15 -7.64
C THR A 127 2.24 -6.63 -6.81
N VAL A 128 2.30 -6.96 -5.51
CA VAL A 128 3.47 -6.61 -4.66
C VAL A 128 4.77 -7.17 -5.21
N LYS A 129 4.74 -8.39 -5.78
CA LYS A 129 5.92 -9.06 -6.33
C LYS A 129 6.44 -8.33 -7.57
N GLU A 130 5.54 -7.98 -8.48
CA GLU A 130 5.86 -7.23 -9.69
C GLU A 130 6.36 -5.81 -9.34
N LEU A 131 5.73 -5.15 -8.37
CA LEU A 131 6.17 -3.84 -7.90
C LEU A 131 7.61 -3.87 -7.38
N LYS A 132 7.96 -4.89 -6.57
CA LYS A 132 9.35 -5.08 -6.11
C LYS A 132 10.31 -5.30 -7.26
N ALA A 133 9.96 -6.13 -8.24
CA ALA A 133 10.81 -6.39 -9.40
C ALA A 133 11.07 -5.09 -10.20
N LYS A 134 10.04 -4.26 -10.39
CA LYS A 134 10.17 -2.99 -11.10
C LYS A 134 11.04 -1.97 -10.36
N ILE A 135 10.95 -1.93 -9.03
CA ILE A 135 11.82 -1.09 -8.19
C ILE A 135 13.28 -1.51 -8.34
N GLU A 136 13.58 -2.81 -8.33
CA GLU A 136 14.95 -3.31 -8.50
C GLU A 136 15.48 -3.04 -9.92
N GLU A 137 14.63 -3.18 -10.95
CA GLU A 137 14.97 -2.82 -12.33
C GLU A 137 15.33 -1.33 -12.44
N LEU A 138 14.49 -0.43 -11.91
CA LEU A 138 14.76 1.01 -11.89
C LEU A 138 16.11 1.32 -11.22
N ARG A 139 16.38 0.72 -10.06
CA ARG A 139 17.66 0.93 -9.35
C ARG A 139 18.85 0.40 -10.11
N GLY A 140 18.70 -0.74 -10.79
CA GLY A 140 19.73 -1.31 -11.67
C GLY A 140 20.03 -0.40 -12.86
N GLU A 141 18.99 0.12 -13.53
CA GLU A 141 19.14 1.04 -14.66
C GLU A 141 19.81 2.36 -14.26
N VAL A 142 19.47 2.90 -13.08
CA VAL A 142 20.11 4.11 -12.53
C VAL A 142 21.60 3.87 -12.29
N ALA A 143 21.96 2.74 -11.67
CA ALA A 143 23.37 2.39 -11.43
C ALA A 143 24.18 2.19 -12.73
N GLU A 144 23.57 1.63 -13.79
CA GLU A 144 24.23 1.51 -15.09
C GLU A 144 24.41 2.85 -15.82
N LYS A 145 23.44 3.77 -15.69
CA LYS A 145 23.52 5.11 -16.27
C LYS A 145 24.62 5.94 -15.58
N GLU A 146 24.75 5.84 -14.25
CA GLU A 146 25.79 6.53 -13.49
C GLU A 146 27.21 6.04 -13.83
N ASN A 147 27.40 4.74 -14.04
CA ASN A 147 28.70 4.20 -14.47
C ASN A 147 29.12 4.69 -15.87
N LYS A 148 28.17 4.87 -16.80
CA LYS A 148 28.46 5.37 -18.16
C LYS A 148 28.75 6.87 -18.24
N ILE A 149 28.38 7.64 -17.21
CA ILE A 149 28.66 9.09 -17.12
C ILE A 149 30.07 9.33 -16.53
N THR A 150 30.64 8.32 -15.87
CA THR A 150 31.92 8.43 -15.15
C THR A 150 33.12 7.83 -15.93
N GLU A 151 32.88 7.24 -17.10
CA GLU A 151 33.90 6.82 -18.09
C GLU A 151 34.08 7.84 -19.22
#